data_AF-A0AAX4H5R2-F1
#
_entry.id   AF-A0AAX4H5R2-F1
#
_cell.length_a   1.000
_cell.length_b   1.000
_cell.length_c   1.000
_cell.angle_alpha   90.00
_cell.angle_beta   90.00
_cell.angle_gamma   90.00
#
_symmetry.space_group_name_H-M   'P 1'
#
loop_
_entity.id
_entity.type
_entity.pdbx_description
1 polymer ?
#
loop_
_entity_poly.entity_id
_entity_poly.type
_entity_poly.pdbx_seq_one_letter_code
_entity_poly.pdbx_strand_id
1 'polypeptide(L)'
;MIQEVFGSICLVWYMVIVTVATLGFLSIRSNFAVPLAPKQTPYDVEPVTIIRPIKGVDPELTTCLELSFLQKYPVERLQILFCVADRNDPAIPILQQLVQKYPHIDAQILISEPDTDHYGPNPKVNNLAKGFLAAKYDLLWIMDLNVWALADILLSSVQTMNENLNCNEPVKDGGRRVKLVHHVPLALSLDDLRYGKGSLLDEMFLFTSHLKFYVSLNNASIAPCVNGKSNMYRKSDLDYAVSQIPVKKSPFFLESSVVDDAARISFKGPGHSIEFFAKYIGEDNMIAIALWEYCYGRTALTGDVVIQPLEAQDQQNSVFEYCNRRVRWLRVRKYMVLAATLVEPTTESIICGLMGTFGMCTTFWGTTFSMKLFLLHLTCWLIADYDQYYRWIENINRTGCKPHWLQNIAPNERSKSKWLQIWLMREIFALPIWVAAMCGHTINWRGKPFMIKKDLSASEL
;
A
#
# COMPACT_ATOMS: atom_id res chain seq x y z
N MET A 1 -29.78 0.39 31.96
CA MET A 1 -30.01 1.37 30.87
C MET A 1 -28.72 1.87 30.21
N ILE A 2 -27.92 2.76 30.81
CA ILE A 2 -26.71 3.31 30.14
C ILE A 2 -25.70 2.20 29.77
N GLN A 3 -25.43 1.27 30.69
CA GLN A 3 -24.52 0.15 30.43
C GLN A 3 -25.02 -0.79 29.33
N GLU A 4 -26.33 -1.04 29.25
CA GLU A 4 -26.94 -1.90 28.21
C GLU A 4 -26.93 -1.22 26.85
N VAL A 5 -27.18 0.10 26.80
CA VAL A 5 -27.09 0.89 25.56
C VAL A 5 -25.64 0.90 25.05
N PHE A 6 -24.68 1.18 25.93
CA PHE A 6 -23.27 1.13 25.56
C PHE A 6 -22.83 -0.28 25.15
N GLY A 7 -23.29 -1.31 25.86
CA GLY A 7 -23.10 -2.71 25.51
C GLY A 7 -23.62 -3.05 24.12
N SER A 8 -24.82 -2.58 23.78
CA SER A 8 -25.43 -2.76 22.46
C SER A 8 -24.61 -2.09 21.36
N ILE A 9 -24.09 -0.88 21.60
CA ILE A 9 -23.20 -0.18 20.65
C ILE A 9 -21.91 -0.97 20.44
N CYS A 10 -21.27 -1.43 21.52
CA CYS A 10 -20.07 -2.26 21.46
C CYS A 10 -20.33 -3.57 20.68
N LEU A 11 -21.47 -4.20 20.89
CA LEU A 11 -21.85 -5.43 20.21
C LEU A 11 -22.06 -5.21 18.71
N VAL A 12 -22.81 -4.17 18.33
CA VAL A 12 -23.02 -3.81 16.91
C VAL A 12 -21.68 -3.53 16.23
N TRP A 13 -20.82 -2.73 16.86
CA TRP A 13 -19.49 -2.43 16.32
C TRP A 13 -18.61 -3.67 16.19
N TYR A 14 -18.60 -4.53 17.21
CA TYR A 14 -17.90 -5.82 17.17
C TYR A 14 -18.35 -6.67 15.98
N MET A 15 -19.67 -6.78 15.76
CA MET A 15 -20.22 -7.53 14.63
C MET A 15 -19.80 -6.93 13.28
N VAL A 16 -19.74 -5.60 13.15
CA VAL A 16 -19.22 -4.93 11.95
C VAL A 16 -17.76 -5.30 11.72
N ILE A 17 -16.89 -5.15 12.73
CA ILE A 17 -15.46 -5.44 12.59
C ILE A 17 -15.21 -6.90 12.24
N VAL A 18 -15.86 -7.83 12.94
CA VAL A 18 -15.75 -9.27 12.65
C VAL A 18 -16.24 -9.57 11.24
N THR A 19 -17.35 -8.96 10.80
CA THR A 19 -17.85 -9.16 9.43
C THR A 19 -16.84 -8.67 8.39
N VAL A 20 -16.30 -7.46 8.54
CA VAL A 20 -15.30 -6.91 7.60
C VAL A 20 -14.04 -7.79 7.59
N ALA A 21 -13.57 -8.23 8.76
CA ALA A 21 -12.42 -9.12 8.90
C ALA A 21 -12.67 -10.48 8.22
N THR A 22 -13.85 -11.07 8.43
CA THR A 22 -14.24 -12.35 7.82
C THR A 22 -14.38 -12.22 6.30
N LEU A 23 -15.00 -11.16 5.77
CA LEU A 23 -15.09 -10.93 4.33
C LEU A 23 -13.70 -10.79 3.68
N GLY A 24 -12.79 -10.08 4.35
CA GLY A 24 -11.40 -9.96 3.94
C GLY A 24 -10.68 -11.31 3.91
N PHE A 25 -10.78 -12.07 5.00
CA PHE A 25 -10.23 -13.41 5.12
C PHE A 25 -10.75 -14.35 4.03
N LEU A 26 -12.06 -14.36 3.78
CA LEU A 26 -12.67 -15.18 2.73
C LEU A 26 -12.20 -14.76 1.34
N SER A 27 -12.09 -13.47 1.07
CA SER A 27 -11.57 -12.98 -0.21
C SER A 27 -10.10 -13.33 -0.42
N ILE A 28 -9.27 -13.28 0.62
CA ILE A 28 -7.88 -13.75 0.54
C ILE A 28 -7.85 -15.23 0.20
N ARG A 29 -8.69 -16.02 0.86
CA ARG A 29 -8.77 -17.47 0.65
C ARG A 29 -9.31 -17.85 -0.74
N SER A 30 -10.20 -17.06 -1.33
CA SER A 30 -10.75 -17.34 -2.66
C SER A 30 -9.82 -16.83 -3.78
N ASN A 31 -9.36 -15.59 -3.66
CA ASN A 31 -8.77 -14.85 -4.79
C ASN A 31 -7.24 -14.90 -4.79
N PHE A 32 -6.62 -15.20 -3.64
CA PHE A 32 -5.18 -15.14 -3.46
C PHE A 32 -4.56 -16.45 -2.95
N ALA A 33 -5.34 -17.54 -2.84
CA ALA A 33 -4.80 -18.84 -2.41
C ALA A 33 -3.82 -19.44 -3.41
N VAL A 34 -3.91 -19.07 -4.68
CA VAL A 34 -3.03 -19.53 -5.76
C VAL A 34 -2.61 -18.31 -6.58
N PRO A 35 -1.34 -18.21 -7.01
CA PRO A 35 -0.94 -17.18 -7.97
C PRO A 35 -1.82 -17.26 -9.20
N LEU A 36 -2.08 -16.11 -9.84
CA LEU A 36 -2.82 -16.11 -11.09
C LEU A 36 -2.07 -16.95 -12.13
N ALA A 37 -2.84 -17.73 -12.88
CA ALA A 37 -2.29 -18.53 -13.96
C ALA A 37 -1.60 -17.60 -14.97
N PRO A 38 -0.44 -17.99 -15.52
CA PRO A 38 0.19 -17.24 -16.60
C PRO A 38 -0.80 -17.04 -17.75
N LYS A 39 -0.94 -15.81 -18.21
CA LYS A 39 -1.82 -15.47 -19.34
C LYS A 39 -0.97 -15.35 -20.59
N GLN A 40 -1.50 -15.78 -21.73
CA GLN A 40 -0.86 -15.49 -23.02
C GLN A 40 -1.00 -14.00 -23.30
N THR A 41 0.11 -13.33 -23.59
CA THR A 41 0.12 -11.90 -23.89
C THR A 41 -0.40 -11.67 -25.30
N PRO A 42 -1.53 -10.97 -25.49
CA PRO A 42 -2.00 -10.56 -26.81
C PRO A 42 -0.98 -9.64 -27.50
N TYR A 43 -0.91 -9.67 -28.83
CA TYR A 43 -0.06 -8.76 -29.60
C TYR A 43 -0.51 -7.29 -29.52
N ASP A 44 -1.80 -7.04 -29.25
CA ASP A 44 -2.40 -5.70 -29.20
C ASP A 44 -2.82 -5.29 -27.78
N VAL A 45 -1.86 -5.25 -26.86
CA VAL A 45 -2.06 -4.78 -25.48
C VAL A 45 -1.74 -3.29 -25.33
N GLU A 46 -2.51 -2.56 -24.53
CA GLU A 46 -2.33 -1.10 -24.34
C GLU A 46 -0.94 -0.78 -23.76
N PRO A 47 -0.07 -0.05 -24.48
CA PRO A 47 1.32 0.12 -24.08
C PRO A 47 1.48 0.86 -22.75
N VAL A 48 2.53 0.54 -22.00
CA VAL A 48 2.74 0.99 -20.61
C VAL A 48 4.12 1.58 -20.40
N THR A 49 4.17 2.68 -19.64
CA THR A 49 5.41 3.21 -19.08
C THR A 49 5.50 2.84 -17.59
N ILE A 50 6.53 2.07 -17.20
CA ILE A 50 6.89 1.83 -15.81
C ILE A 50 7.76 3.00 -15.33
N ILE A 51 7.38 3.62 -14.21
CA ILE A 51 8.17 4.70 -13.60
C ILE A 51 8.56 4.27 -12.18
N ARG A 52 9.86 4.27 -11.90
CA ARG A 52 10.39 3.90 -10.58
C ARG A 52 11.19 5.04 -9.96
N PRO A 53 10.75 5.62 -8.84
CA PRO A 53 11.53 6.60 -8.11
C PRO A 53 12.63 5.88 -7.31
N ILE A 54 13.88 6.25 -7.55
CA ILE A 54 15.06 5.66 -6.95
C ILE A 54 15.65 6.63 -5.92
N LYS A 55 16.01 6.09 -4.75
CA LYS A 55 16.85 6.76 -3.76
C LYS A 55 17.58 5.75 -2.90
N GLY A 56 18.91 5.73 -2.98
CA GLY A 56 19.75 4.85 -2.19
C GLY A 56 19.62 3.38 -2.57
N VAL A 57 20.19 2.52 -1.73
CA VAL A 57 20.19 1.06 -1.91
C VAL A 57 19.37 0.40 -0.81
N ASP A 58 18.34 -0.34 -1.23
CA ASP A 58 17.51 -1.17 -0.36
C ASP A 58 17.92 -2.65 -0.49
N PRO A 59 17.50 -3.52 0.45
CA PRO A 59 17.75 -4.96 0.35
C PRO A 59 17.23 -5.53 -0.97
N GLU A 60 18.03 -6.39 -1.60
CA GLU A 60 17.66 -7.08 -2.86
C GLU A 60 17.28 -6.14 -4.01
N LEU A 61 17.78 -4.89 -4.00
CA LEU A 61 17.46 -3.85 -4.97
C LEU A 61 17.60 -4.31 -6.42
N THR A 62 18.70 -4.98 -6.78
CA THR A 62 18.94 -5.45 -8.15
C THR A 62 17.82 -6.36 -8.64
N THR A 63 17.40 -7.34 -7.83
CA THR A 63 16.32 -8.27 -8.23
C THR A 63 14.96 -7.58 -8.29
N CYS A 64 14.71 -6.60 -7.41
CA CYS A 64 13.50 -5.78 -7.45
C CYS A 64 13.47 -4.93 -8.73
N LEU A 65 14.56 -4.28 -9.11
CA LEU A 65 14.62 -3.44 -10.31
C LEU A 65 14.59 -4.26 -11.60
N GLU A 66 15.29 -5.40 -11.62
CA GLU A 66 15.36 -6.31 -12.76
C GLU A 66 13.97 -6.83 -13.18
N LEU A 67 13.03 -6.97 -12.22
CA LEU A 67 11.66 -7.42 -12.52
C LEU A 67 10.97 -6.57 -13.61
N SER A 68 11.31 -5.29 -13.71
CA SER A 68 10.73 -4.39 -14.71
C SER A 68 11.05 -4.84 -16.12
N PHE A 69 12.24 -5.40 -16.32
CA PHE A 69 12.72 -5.92 -17.60
C PHE A 69 12.20 -7.34 -17.86
N LEU A 70 11.87 -8.08 -16.80
CA LEU A 70 11.41 -9.47 -16.87
C LEU A 70 9.88 -9.61 -17.00
N GLN A 71 9.14 -8.51 -17.15
CA GLN A 71 7.71 -8.57 -17.39
C GLN A 71 7.40 -9.27 -18.72
N LYS A 72 6.43 -10.18 -18.72
CA LYS A 72 5.95 -10.88 -19.92
C LYS A 72 5.02 -9.99 -20.73
N TYR A 73 5.61 -8.96 -21.33
CA TYR A 73 4.91 -7.90 -22.03
C TYR A 73 5.64 -7.56 -23.35
N PRO A 74 4.96 -7.14 -24.42
CA PRO A 74 5.64 -6.87 -25.69
C PRO A 74 6.63 -5.71 -25.52
N VAL A 75 7.90 -5.94 -25.87
CA VAL A 75 9.02 -5.04 -25.58
C VAL A 75 8.85 -3.68 -26.27
N GLU A 76 8.25 -3.67 -27.46
CA GLU A 76 7.95 -2.47 -28.24
C GLU A 76 6.83 -1.62 -27.61
N ARG A 77 6.02 -2.21 -26.73
CA ARG A 77 4.93 -1.56 -25.99
C ARG A 77 5.27 -1.26 -24.53
N LEU A 78 6.53 -1.46 -24.15
CA LEU A 78 7.02 -1.24 -22.79
C LEU A 78 8.08 -0.15 -22.78
N GLN A 79 7.93 0.81 -21.86
CA GLN A 79 8.97 1.77 -21.52
C GLN A 79 9.27 1.69 -20.02
N ILE A 80 10.54 1.82 -19.64
CA ILE A 80 10.97 1.81 -18.23
C ILE A 80 11.77 3.08 -17.93
N LEU A 81 11.31 3.87 -16.96
CA LEU A 81 11.95 5.11 -16.54
C LEU A 81 12.39 4.99 -15.07
N PHE A 82 13.70 5.02 -14.85
CA PHE A 82 14.29 5.09 -13.51
C PHE A 82 14.57 6.54 -13.17
N CYS A 83 13.84 7.09 -12.20
CA CYS A 83 13.97 8.48 -11.79
C CYS A 83 14.91 8.58 -10.61
N VAL A 84 16.05 9.26 -10.75
CA VAL A 84 17.07 9.42 -9.71
C VAL A 84 17.24 10.89 -9.34
N ALA A 85 17.09 11.25 -8.07
CA ALA A 85 17.16 12.65 -7.65
C ALA A 85 18.60 13.21 -7.64
N ASP A 86 19.58 12.37 -7.31
CA ASP A 86 20.98 12.78 -7.15
C ASP A 86 21.88 12.04 -8.16
N ARG A 87 22.75 12.77 -8.85
CA ARG A 87 23.75 12.22 -9.79
C ARG A 87 24.76 11.28 -9.12
N ASN A 88 24.89 11.36 -7.79
CA ASN A 88 25.79 10.53 -7.00
C ASN A 88 25.06 9.39 -6.27
N ASP A 89 23.80 9.11 -6.59
CA ASP A 89 23.05 8.06 -5.92
C ASP A 89 23.72 6.68 -6.11
N PRO A 90 23.95 5.92 -5.03
CA PRO A 90 24.66 4.63 -5.10
C PRO A 90 23.91 3.55 -5.90
N ALA A 91 22.63 3.76 -6.24
CA ALA A 91 21.89 2.85 -7.12
C ALA A 91 22.24 3.01 -8.61
N ILE A 92 22.86 4.12 -9.03
CA ILE A 92 23.14 4.39 -10.46
C ILE A 92 23.96 3.28 -11.13
N PRO A 93 25.05 2.75 -10.55
CA PRO A 93 25.79 1.64 -11.15
C PRO A 93 24.93 0.39 -11.38
N ILE A 94 24.02 0.07 -10.46
CA ILE A 94 23.08 -1.06 -10.60
C ILE A 94 22.12 -0.81 -11.78
N LEU A 95 21.58 0.41 -11.88
CA LEU A 95 20.71 0.80 -13.00
C LEU A 95 21.43 0.70 -14.34
N GLN A 96 22.67 1.19 -14.43
CA GLN A 96 23.47 1.13 -15.65
C GLN A 96 23.74 -0.32 -16.08
N GLN A 97 24.06 -1.21 -15.13
CA GLN A 97 24.23 -2.63 -15.41
C GLN A 97 22.95 -3.27 -15.94
N LEU A 98 21.78 -2.96 -15.35
CA LEU A 98 20.50 -3.49 -15.80
C LEU A 98 20.12 -2.99 -17.20
N VAL A 99 20.28 -1.70 -17.48
CA VAL A 99 20.03 -1.12 -18.81
C VAL A 99 20.95 -1.75 -19.86
N GLN A 100 22.22 -1.97 -19.54
CA GLN A 100 23.17 -2.65 -20.43
C GLN A 100 22.83 -4.14 -20.63
N LYS A 101 22.30 -4.81 -19.60
CA LYS A 101 21.90 -6.22 -19.66
C LYS A 101 20.68 -6.45 -20.57
N TYR A 102 19.79 -5.47 -20.69
CA TYR A 102 18.56 -5.56 -21.48
C TYR A 102 18.46 -4.46 -22.55
N PRO A 103 19.38 -4.42 -23.53
CA PRO A 103 19.47 -3.32 -24.50
C PRO A 103 18.31 -3.25 -25.51
N HIS A 104 17.47 -4.29 -25.55
CA HIS A 104 16.31 -4.40 -26.44
C HIS A 104 15.03 -3.82 -25.84
N ILE A 105 15.06 -3.37 -24.58
CA ILE A 105 13.93 -2.75 -23.89
C ILE A 105 14.19 -1.24 -23.80
N ASP A 106 13.18 -0.41 -24.09
CA ASP A 106 13.28 1.05 -23.95
C ASP A 106 13.35 1.43 -22.47
N ALA A 107 14.57 1.51 -21.94
CA ALA A 107 14.86 1.79 -20.55
C ALA A 107 15.83 2.97 -20.40
N GLN A 108 15.46 3.94 -19.56
CA GLN A 108 16.22 5.18 -19.38
C GLN A 108 16.40 5.54 -17.91
N ILE A 109 17.54 6.14 -17.59
CA ILE A 109 17.84 6.69 -16.27
C ILE A 109 17.70 8.21 -16.37
N LEU A 110 16.68 8.76 -15.71
CA LEU A 110 16.40 10.19 -15.67
C LEU A 110 16.94 10.76 -14.36
N ILE A 111 17.96 11.59 -14.45
CA ILE A 111 18.57 12.24 -13.29
C ILE A 111 18.06 13.69 -13.20
N SER A 112 17.64 14.12 -12.01
CA SER A 112 17.18 15.50 -11.81
C SER A 112 18.36 16.46 -11.92
N GLU A 113 18.14 17.62 -12.53
CA GLU A 113 19.11 18.71 -12.46
C GLU A 113 18.98 19.42 -11.11
N PRO A 114 20.10 19.80 -10.46
CA PRO A 114 20.06 20.55 -9.21
C PRO A 114 19.12 21.76 -9.32
N ASP A 115 18.30 21.97 -8.29
CA ASP A 115 17.40 23.13 -8.13
C ASP A 115 16.28 23.31 -9.18
N THR A 116 16.07 22.35 -10.08
CA THR A 116 15.02 22.44 -11.13
C THR A 116 13.75 21.64 -10.81
N ASP A 117 13.89 20.47 -10.17
CA ASP A 117 12.80 19.53 -9.88
C ASP A 117 12.31 19.64 -8.43
N HIS A 118 11.89 20.84 -8.03
CA HIS A 118 11.30 21.06 -6.70
C HIS A 118 9.89 21.63 -6.79
N TYR A 119 8.89 20.76 -6.66
CA TYR A 119 7.47 21.11 -6.74
C TYR A 119 6.79 21.15 -5.37
N GLY A 120 7.44 20.60 -4.34
CA GLY A 120 6.94 20.60 -2.97
C GLY A 120 7.81 19.80 -1.98
N PRO A 121 7.35 19.66 -0.74
CA PRO A 121 8.02 18.91 0.33
C PRO A 121 8.17 17.41 0.07
N ASN A 122 7.46 16.82 -0.91
CA ASN A 122 7.53 15.40 -1.22
C ASN A 122 8.65 15.08 -2.23
N PRO A 123 9.85 14.64 -1.79
CA PRO A 123 10.94 14.25 -2.68
C PRO A 123 10.64 13.03 -3.55
N LYS A 124 9.62 12.21 -3.24
CA LYS A 124 9.21 11.12 -4.13
C LYS A 124 8.49 11.71 -5.35
N VAL A 125 7.51 12.58 -5.15
CA VAL A 125 6.80 13.24 -6.24
C VAL A 125 7.73 14.14 -7.06
N ASN A 126 8.61 14.90 -6.40
CA ASN A 126 9.63 15.70 -7.09
C ASN A 126 10.47 14.86 -8.06
N ASN A 127 10.86 13.66 -7.62
CA ASN A 127 11.60 12.72 -8.45
C ASN A 127 10.71 12.08 -9.54
N LEU A 128 9.44 11.80 -9.26
CA LEU A 128 8.50 11.21 -10.22
C LEU A 128 8.11 12.17 -11.35
N ALA A 129 8.11 13.49 -11.11
CA ALA A 129 7.62 14.49 -12.06
C ALA A 129 8.27 14.40 -13.44
N LYS A 130 9.60 14.30 -13.50
CA LYS A 130 10.33 14.12 -14.77
C LYS A 130 9.96 12.82 -15.50
N GLY A 131 9.74 11.73 -14.75
CA GLY A 131 9.31 10.46 -15.33
C GLY A 131 7.91 10.54 -15.92
N PHE A 132 7.02 11.25 -15.24
CA PHE A 132 5.64 11.47 -15.69
C PHE A 132 5.58 12.31 -16.97
N LEU A 133 6.44 13.34 -17.06
CA LEU A 133 6.57 14.18 -18.25
C LEU A 133 7.23 13.42 -19.41
N ALA A 134 8.27 12.64 -19.14
CA ALA A 134 9.00 11.85 -20.15
C ALA A 134 8.27 10.57 -20.58
N ALA A 135 7.18 10.19 -19.90
CA ALA A 135 6.42 8.99 -20.21
C ALA A 135 5.83 9.04 -21.63
N LYS A 136 6.23 8.07 -22.44
CA LYS A 136 5.80 7.89 -23.84
C LYS A 136 4.34 7.46 -23.96
N TYR A 137 3.86 6.65 -23.01
CA TYR A 137 2.52 6.08 -23.03
C TYR A 137 1.60 6.72 -21.99
N ASP A 138 0.29 6.61 -22.21
CA ASP A 138 -0.72 7.17 -21.30
C ASP A 138 -0.91 6.31 -20.04
N LEU A 139 -0.82 4.99 -20.17
CA LEU A 139 -0.94 4.08 -19.04
C LEU A 139 0.39 4.00 -18.31
N LEU A 140 0.38 4.43 -17.05
CA LEU A 140 1.57 4.51 -16.20
C LEU A 140 1.50 3.46 -15.10
N TRP A 141 2.63 2.80 -14.83
CA TRP A 141 2.79 1.95 -13.66
C TRP A 141 3.87 2.52 -12.75
N ILE A 142 3.44 3.15 -11.67
CA ILE A 142 4.32 3.72 -10.65
C ILE A 142 4.63 2.63 -9.62
N MET A 143 5.90 2.30 -9.46
CA MET A 143 6.34 1.24 -8.58
C MET A 143 7.59 1.63 -7.79
N ASP A 144 7.57 1.43 -6.47
CA ASP A 144 8.72 1.73 -5.61
C ASP A 144 9.95 0.84 -5.98
N LEU A 145 11.15 1.33 -5.65
CA LEU A 145 12.42 0.65 -5.98
C LEU A 145 12.58 -0.73 -5.34
N ASN A 146 12.03 -0.92 -4.14
CA ASN A 146 12.15 -2.12 -3.31
C ASN A 146 10.92 -3.02 -3.40
N VAL A 147 10.24 -3.00 -4.54
CA VAL A 147 9.06 -3.82 -4.77
C VAL A 147 9.40 -4.89 -5.79
N TRP A 148 9.11 -6.14 -5.44
CA TRP A 148 9.17 -7.29 -6.32
C TRP A 148 7.77 -7.83 -6.64
N ALA A 149 7.58 -8.39 -7.83
CA ALA A 149 6.31 -8.94 -8.28
C ALA A 149 6.51 -9.97 -9.40
N LEU A 150 5.47 -10.76 -9.65
CA LEU A 150 5.44 -11.75 -10.73
C LEU A 150 5.60 -11.11 -12.12
N ALA A 151 6.21 -11.84 -13.05
CA ALA A 151 6.42 -11.39 -14.43
C ALA A 151 5.12 -11.15 -15.21
N ASP A 152 4.02 -11.80 -14.83
CA ASP A 152 2.71 -11.67 -15.49
C ASP A 152 1.86 -10.51 -14.93
N ILE A 153 2.29 -9.86 -13.84
CA ILE A 153 1.48 -8.89 -13.10
C ILE A 153 1.14 -7.64 -13.93
N LEU A 154 2.05 -7.20 -14.81
CA LEU A 154 1.81 -6.07 -15.71
C LEU A 154 0.61 -6.35 -16.62
N LEU A 155 0.59 -7.52 -17.27
CA LEU A 155 -0.50 -7.92 -18.15
C LEU A 155 -1.84 -8.00 -17.39
N SER A 156 -1.84 -8.64 -16.22
CA SER A 156 -3.03 -8.71 -15.35
C SER A 156 -3.53 -7.33 -14.93
N SER A 157 -2.62 -6.38 -14.69
CA SER A 157 -2.97 -5.01 -14.30
C SER A 157 -3.61 -4.23 -15.45
N VAL A 158 -3.05 -4.35 -16.67
CA VAL A 158 -3.62 -3.75 -17.88
C VAL A 158 -5.00 -4.31 -18.18
N GLN A 159 -5.18 -5.63 -18.09
CA GLN A 159 -6.50 -6.26 -18.27
C GLN A 159 -7.50 -5.79 -17.22
N THR A 160 -7.09 -5.74 -15.95
CA THR A 160 -7.94 -5.24 -14.86
C THR A 160 -8.43 -3.82 -15.13
N MET A 161 -7.55 -2.95 -15.64
CA MET A 161 -7.88 -1.59 -16.03
C MET A 161 -8.86 -1.54 -17.21
N ASN A 162 -8.62 -2.35 -18.25
CA ASN A 162 -9.33 -2.25 -19.52
C ASN A 162 -10.68 -2.97 -19.52
N GLU A 163 -10.73 -4.11 -18.86
CA GLU A 163 -11.91 -4.96 -18.76
C GLU A 163 -12.75 -4.63 -17.50
N ASN A 164 -12.36 -3.59 -16.74
CA ASN A 164 -13.09 -3.11 -15.56
C ASN A 164 -13.28 -4.23 -14.51
N LEU A 165 -12.18 -4.89 -14.13
CA LEU A 165 -12.20 -6.04 -13.22
C LEU A 165 -11.80 -5.62 -11.80
N ASN A 166 -12.14 -6.45 -10.80
CA ASN A 166 -11.60 -6.42 -9.45
C ASN A 166 -11.42 -7.86 -8.96
N CYS A 167 -10.20 -8.24 -8.59
CA CYS A 167 -9.80 -9.61 -8.29
C CYS A 167 -10.15 -10.61 -9.43
N ASN A 168 -9.96 -10.21 -10.71
CA ASN A 168 -10.38 -10.92 -11.92
C ASN A 168 -11.89 -11.13 -12.10
N GLU A 169 -12.74 -10.49 -11.28
CA GLU A 169 -14.19 -10.50 -11.48
C GLU A 169 -14.64 -9.17 -12.10
N PRO A 170 -15.56 -9.19 -13.09
CA PRO A 170 -16.13 -7.96 -13.63
C PRO A 170 -16.79 -7.11 -12.55
N VAL A 171 -16.48 -5.81 -12.52
CA VAL A 171 -17.20 -4.87 -11.68
C VAL A 171 -18.63 -4.72 -12.22
N LYS A 172 -19.62 -4.85 -11.34
CA LYS A 172 -21.05 -4.77 -11.68
C LYS A 172 -21.41 -3.53 -12.50
N ASP A 173 -22.27 -3.71 -13.50
CA ASP A 173 -22.76 -2.66 -14.39
C ASP A 173 -23.46 -1.52 -13.62
N GLY A 174 -23.25 -0.29 -14.08
CA GLY A 174 -23.79 0.93 -13.46
C GLY A 174 -22.94 1.52 -12.31
N GLY A 175 -21.85 0.85 -11.91
CA GLY A 175 -20.89 1.35 -10.93
C GLY A 175 -19.81 2.27 -11.51
N ARG A 176 -18.98 2.82 -10.62
CA ARG A 176 -17.74 3.55 -10.97
C ARG A 176 -16.79 2.64 -11.76
N ARG A 177 -16.16 3.16 -12.81
CA ARG A 177 -15.16 2.42 -13.61
C ARG A 177 -13.80 2.40 -12.93
N VAL A 178 -13.04 1.33 -13.14
CA VAL A 178 -11.65 1.24 -12.68
C VAL A 178 -10.80 2.35 -13.33
N LYS A 179 -10.17 3.15 -12.48
CA LYS A 179 -9.27 4.25 -12.87
C LYS A 179 -7.89 4.15 -12.22
N LEU A 180 -7.77 3.30 -11.20
CA LEU A 180 -6.52 2.99 -10.53
C LEU A 180 -6.49 1.51 -10.18
N VAL A 181 -5.49 0.80 -10.69
CA VAL A 181 -5.19 -0.59 -10.33
C VAL A 181 -4.01 -0.60 -9.37
N HIS A 182 -4.10 -1.36 -8.30
CA HIS A 182 -3.06 -1.48 -7.29
C HIS A 182 -3.01 -2.90 -6.75
N HIS A 183 -1.96 -3.22 -5.99
CA HIS A 183 -1.68 -4.58 -5.58
C HIS A 183 -1.63 -4.72 -4.08
N VAL A 184 -1.93 -5.93 -3.60
CA VAL A 184 -1.81 -6.29 -2.20
C VAL A 184 -0.34 -6.23 -1.80
N PRO A 185 0.04 -5.39 -0.81
CA PRO A 185 1.42 -5.23 -0.41
C PRO A 185 1.78 -6.25 0.68
N LEU A 186 2.70 -7.14 0.35
CA LEU A 186 3.36 -8.02 1.30
C LEU A 186 4.73 -7.44 1.65
N ALA A 187 5.20 -7.68 2.86
CA ALA A 187 6.59 -7.43 3.21
C ALA A 187 7.20 -8.68 3.83
N LEU A 188 8.38 -9.05 3.36
CA LEU A 188 9.08 -10.23 3.77
C LEU A 188 10.35 -9.84 4.53
N SER A 189 10.50 -10.38 5.73
CA SER A 189 11.71 -10.23 6.54
C SER A 189 12.86 -11.07 5.98
N LEU A 190 13.99 -10.43 5.74
CA LEU A 190 15.27 -11.06 5.44
C LEU A 190 16.18 -11.20 6.68
N ASP A 191 15.80 -10.62 7.82
CA ASP A 191 16.56 -10.73 9.07
C ASP A 191 16.70 -12.19 9.55
N ASP A 192 17.86 -12.55 10.13
CA ASP A 192 18.08 -13.86 10.76
C ASP A 192 17.09 -14.06 11.92
N LEU A 193 16.47 -15.23 12.04
CA LEU A 193 15.53 -15.55 13.13
C LEU A 193 16.12 -15.36 14.55
N ARG A 194 17.46 -15.29 14.68
CA ARG A 194 18.21 -15.06 15.92
C ARG A 194 18.31 -13.58 16.32
N TYR A 195 18.30 -12.62 15.38
CA TYR A 195 18.50 -11.19 15.65
C TYR A 195 17.64 -10.34 14.69
N GLY A 196 16.98 -9.28 15.18
CA GLY A 196 16.13 -8.43 14.31
C GLY A 196 14.65 -8.82 14.29
N LYS A 197 13.89 -8.48 15.34
CA LYS A 197 12.44 -8.78 15.37
C LYS A 197 11.58 -7.73 14.68
N GLY A 198 12.15 -6.59 14.28
CA GLY A 198 11.41 -5.46 13.72
C GLY A 198 10.76 -5.75 12.37
N SER A 199 11.55 -6.23 11.40
CA SER A 199 11.05 -6.61 10.07
C SER A 199 10.06 -7.79 10.15
N LEU A 200 10.27 -8.74 11.08
CA LEU A 200 9.33 -9.83 11.37
C LEU A 200 7.97 -9.32 11.88
N LEU A 201 7.95 -8.22 12.64
CA LEU A 201 6.70 -7.58 13.07
C LEU A 201 5.99 -6.87 11.91
N ASP A 202 6.74 -6.24 10.99
CA ASP A 202 6.17 -5.67 9.77
C ASP A 202 5.58 -6.76 8.87
N GLU A 203 6.30 -7.86 8.66
CA GLU A 203 5.82 -9.04 7.94
C GLU A 203 4.54 -9.58 8.59
N MET A 204 4.56 -9.82 9.91
CA MET A 204 3.37 -10.30 10.63
C MET A 204 2.18 -9.35 10.45
N PHE A 205 2.39 -8.03 10.60
CA PHE A 205 1.34 -7.03 10.42
C PHE A 205 0.77 -7.04 8.99
N LEU A 206 1.67 -7.03 7.99
CA LEU A 206 1.33 -7.02 6.57
C LEU A 206 0.88 -8.39 6.05
N PHE A 207 0.94 -9.47 6.81
CA PHE A 207 0.40 -10.78 6.41
C PHE A 207 -0.92 -11.09 7.10
N THR A 208 -1.26 -10.38 8.19
CA THR A 208 -2.41 -10.68 9.07
C THR A 208 -3.38 -9.50 9.15
N SER A 209 -3.30 -8.68 10.21
CA SER A 209 -4.26 -7.60 10.51
C SER A 209 -4.49 -6.67 9.33
N HIS A 210 -3.42 -6.13 8.75
CA HIS A 210 -3.55 -5.15 7.67
C HIS A 210 -4.35 -5.68 6.48
N LEU A 211 -4.03 -6.89 6.00
CA LEU A 211 -4.51 -7.35 4.70
C LEU A 211 -5.99 -7.69 4.67
N LYS A 212 -6.52 -8.32 5.72
CA LYS A 212 -7.95 -8.66 5.73
C LYS A 212 -8.80 -7.40 5.65
N PHE A 213 -8.47 -6.36 6.41
CA PHE A 213 -9.19 -5.09 6.30
C PHE A 213 -8.91 -4.40 4.96
N TYR A 214 -7.66 -4.41 4.50
CA TYR A 214 -7.28 -3.80 3.22
C TYR A 214 -8.04 -4.38 2.03
N VAL A 215 -8.08 -5.71 1.90
CA VAL A 215 -8.79 -6.42 0.84
C VAL A 215 -10.31 -6.23 0.97
N SER A 216 -10.85 -6.35 2.19
CA SER A 216 -12.28 -6.18 2.45
C SER A 216 -12.78 -4.79 2.09
N LEU A 217 -12.07 -3.74 2.53
CA LEU A 217 -12.43 -2.34 2.26
C LEU A 217 -12.32 -1.99 0.77
N ASN A 218 -11.30 -2.50 0.07
CA ASN A 218 -11.18 -2.30 -1.38
C ASN A 218 -12.28 -3.01 -2.17
N ASN A 219 -12.67 -4.23 -1.75
CA ASN A 219 -13.79 -4.95 -2.35
C ASN A 219 -15.13 -4.26 -2.09
N ALA A 220 -15.33 -3.70 -0.88
CA ALA A 220 -16.51 -2.91 -0.56
C ALA A 220 -16.58 -1.61 -1.39
N SER A 221 -15.43 -1.06 -1.78
CA SER A 221 -15.31 0.10 -2.68
C SER A 221 -16.18 1.29 -2.23
N ILE A 222 -16.12 1.62 -0.94
CA ILE A 222 -16.84 2.78 -0.36
C ILE A 222 -16.04 4.07 -0.57
N ALA A 223 -14.72 3.96 -0.49
CA ALA A 223 -13.74 5.03 -0.66
C ALA A 223 -12.46 4.44 -1.24
N PRO A 224 -11.58 5.23 -1.89
CA PRO A 224 -10.31 4.74 -2.36
C PRO A 224 -9.43 4.32 -1.18
N CYS A 225 -8.84 3.12 -1.25
CA CYS A 225 -7.94 2.59 -0.22
C CYS A 225 -6.68 2.03 -0.87
N VAL A 226 -5.75 2.91 -1.23
CA VAL A 226 -4.52 2.55 -1.96
C VAL A 226 -3.30 2.51 -1.05
N ASN A 227 -2.24 1.88 -1.53
CA ASN A 227 -0.91 1.95 -0.93
C ASN A 227 0.08 2.40 -2.00
N GLY A 228 1.12 3.13 -1.61
CA GLY A 228 2.01 3.80 -2.56
C GLY A 228 3.04 2.91 -3.26
N LYS A 229 2.98 1.58 -3.09
CA LYS A 229 4.04 0.65 -3.54
C LYS A 229 3.96 0.31 -5.02
N SER A 230 2.75 0.08 -5.52
CA SER A 230 2.50 -0.35 -6.89
C SER A 230 1.12 0.14 -7.33
N ASN A 231 1.09 1.15 -8.18
CA ASN A 231 -0.13 1.78 -8.66
C ASN A 231 -0.06 2.01 -10.16
N MET A 232 -1.10 1.59 -10.88
CA MET A 232 -1.29 1.80 -12.30
C MET A 232 -2.50 2.67 -12.55
N TYR A 233 -2.33 3.74 -13.33
CA TYR A 233 -3.39 4.67 -13.70
C TYR A 233 -3.00 5.42 -14.98
N ARG A 234 -3.97 6.11 -15.60
CA ARG A 234 -3.71 6.88 -16.82
C ARG A 234 -3.25 8.30 -16.50
N LYS A 235 -2.26 8.77 -17.25
CA LYS A 235 -1.77 10.14 -17.22
C LYS A 235 -2.90 11.12 -17.55
N SER A 236 -3.64 10.85 -18.63
CA SER A 236 -4.79 11.63 -19.08
C SER A 236 -5.90 11.75 -18.02
N ASP A 237 -6.20 10.67 -17.30
CA ASP A 237 -7.19 10.68 -16.23
C ASP A 237 -6.75 11.55 -15.05
N LEU A 238 -5.45 11.52 -14.70
CA LEU A 238 -4.92 12.37 -13.64
C LEU A 238 -4.87 13.84 -14.05
N ASP A 239 -4.48 14.13 -15.30
CA ASP A 239 -4.49 15.48 -15.86
C ASP A 239 -5.90 16.07 -15.87
N TYR A 240 -6.88 15.27 -16.30
CA TYR A 240 -8.28 15.66 -16.23
C TYR A 240 -8.71 15.89 -14.77
N ALA A 241 -8.41 14.99 -13.84
CA ALA A 241 -8.81 15.14 -12.44
C ALA A 241 -8.31 16.45 -11.83
N VAL A 242 -7.02 16.78 -12.03
CA VAL A 242 -6.43 18.04 -11.50
C VAL A 242 -7.05 19.27 -12.16
N SER A 243 -7.35 19.21 -13.46
CA SER A 243 -8.04 20.30 -14.18
C SER A 243 -9.46 20.59 -13.66
N GLN A 244 -10.10 19.60 -13.03
CA GLN A 244 -11.46 19.73 -12.50
C GLN A 244 -11.49 20.29 -11.07
N ILE A 245 -10.38 20.28 -10.33
CA ILE A 245 -10.32 20.77 -8.95
C ILE A 245 -10.82 22.23 -8.82
N PRO A 246 -10.44 23.17 -9.72
CA PRO A 246 -10.93 24.55 -9.63
C PRO A 246 -12.41 24.73 -9.99
N VAL A 247 -12.99 23.75 -10.69
CA VAL A 247 -14.35 23.83 -11.24
C VAL A 247 -15.36 23.14 -10.33
N LYS A 248 -14.98 21.99 -9.76
CA LYS A 248 -15.87 21.13 -8.95
C LYS A 248 -15.40 21.12 -7.51
N LYS A 249 -16.32 21.40 -6.58
CA LYS A 249 -16.03 21.36 -5.14
C LYS A 249 -15.98 19.91 -4.65
N SER A 250 -14.91 19.54 -3.95
CA SER A 250 -14.78 18.28 -3.21
C SER A 250 -14.26 18.59 -1.81
N PRO A 251 -14.77 17.95 -0.74
CA PRO A 251 -14.33 18.19 0.64
C PRO A 251 -12.82 17.99 0.85
N PHE A 252 -12.16 17.24 -0.02
CA PHE A 252 -10.72 16.97 0.05
C PHE A 252 -9.83 18.06 -0.56
N PHE A 253 -10.38 18.95 -1.39
CA PHE A 253 -9.64 19.97 -2.14
C PHE A 253 -10.27 21.37 -2.05
N LEU A 254 -10.89 21.70 -0.90
CA LEU A 254 -11.65 22.95 -0.72
C LEU A 254 -10.81 24.20 -0.47
N GLU A 255 -9.58 24.06 0.04
CA GLU A 255 -8.78 25.23 0.41
C GLU A 255 -8.40 26.06 -0.81
N SER A 256 -8.57 27.39 -0.73
CA SER A 256 -8.34 28.29 -1.87
C SER A 256 -6.92 28.16 -2.43
N SER A 257 -5.91 28.02 -1.56
CA SER A 257 -4.52 27.78 -1.95
C SER A 257 -4.33 26.48 -2.74
N VAL A 258 -5.11 25.44 -2.43
CA VAL A 258 -5.10 24.15 -3.15
C VAL A 258 -5.75 24.30 -4.52
N VAL A 259 -6.88 25.00 -4.57
CA VAL A 259 -7.61 25.30 -5.81
C VAL A 259 -6.76 26.13 -6.78
N ASP A 260 -6.17 27.22 -6.30
CA ASP A 260 -5.33 28.12 -7.11
C ASP A 260 -4.10 27.38 -7.66
N ASP A 261 -3.50 26.51 -6.85
CA ASP A 261 -2.36 25.72 -7.28
C ASP A 261 -2.75 24.65 -8.32
N ALA A 262 -3.89 23.98 -8.16
CA ALA A 262 -4.40 23.06 -9.16
C ALA A 262 -4.66 23.77 -10.51
N ALA A 263 -5.22 24.99 -10.48
CA ALA A 263 -5.42 25.81 -11.68
C ALA A 263 -4.09 26.16 -12.34
N ARG A 264 -3.09 26.60 -11.55
CA ARG A 264 -1.76 26.94 -12.03
C ARG A 264 -1.04 25.76 -12.68
N ILE A 265 -1.09 24.57 -12.05
CA ILE A 265 -0.47 23.36 -12.59
C ILE A 265 -1.19 22.91 -13.86
N SER A 266 -2.52 22.91 -13.88
CA SER A 266 -3.31 22.52 -15.06
C SER A 266 -3.01 23.41 -16.28
N PHE A 267 -2.68 24.69 -16.06
CA PHE A 267 -2.32 25.62 -17.13
C PHE A 267 -0.96 25.29 -17.80
N LYS A 268 -0.07 24.56 -17.14
CA LYS A 268 1.20 24.11 -17.75
C LYS A 268 0.99 23.10 -18.88
N GLY A 269 -0.17 22.45 -18.92
CA GLY A 269 -0.53 21.44 -19.92
C GLY A 269 -0.36 20.00 -19.42
N PRO A 270 -0.62 19.01 -20.30
CA PRO A 270 -0.60 17.60 -19.95
C PRO A 270 0.77 17.13 -19.42
N GLY A 271 0.75 16.19 -18.48
CA GLY A 271 1.97 15.62 -17.89
C GLY A 271 2.56 16.41 -16.71
N HIS A 272 1.98 17.55 -16.33
CA HIS A 272 2.43 18.31 -15.16
C HIS A 272 1.60 18.03 -13.90
N SER A 273 0.48 17.32 -14.01
CA SER A 273 -0.48 17.18 -12.90
C SER A 273 0.03 16.38 -11.72
N ILE A 274 1.06 15.55 -11.90
CA ILE A 274 1.72 14.87 -10.77
C ILE A 274 2.39 15.87 -9.81
N GLU A 275 2.85 17.02 -10.31
CA GLU A 275 3.50 18.07 -9.51
C GLU A 275 2.57 18.63 -8.44
N PHE A 276 1.27 18.74 -8.75
CA PHE A 276 0.25 19.20 -7.80
C PHE A 276 0.26 18.37 -6.51
N PHE A 277 0.58 17.08 -6.61
CA PHE A 277 0.59 16.18 -5.46
C PHE A 277 1.88 16.27 -4.62
N ALA A 278 2.88 17.06 -5.04
CA ALA A 278 4.16 17.18 -4.33
C ALA A 278 4.03 17.83 -2.94
N LYS A 279 2.90 18.50 -2.67
CA LYS A 279 2.58 19.05 -1.35
C LYS A 279 2.16 18.00 -0.32
N TYR A 280 1.69 16.83 -0.78
CA TYR A 280 1.14 15.79 0.09
C TYR A 280 2.18 14.71 0.38
N ILE A 281 2.30 14.27 1.63
CA ILE A 281 3.18 13.15 2.01
C ILE A 281 2.59 11.79 1.59
N GLY A 282 1.27 11.66 1.61
CA GLY A 282 0.55 10.51 1.05
C GLY A 282 -0.01 10.83 -0.32
N GLU A 283 0.89 11.05 -1.30
CA GLU A 283 0.53 11.44 -2.67
C GLU A 283 -0.38 10.42 -3.34
N ASP A 284 -0.13 9.14 -3.08
CA ASP A 284 -0.83 7.97 -3.60
C ASP A 284 -2.34 8.02 -3.30
N ASN A 285 -2.69 8.25 -2.04
CA ASN A 285 -4.07 8.36 -1.60
C ASN A 285 -4.73 9.62 -2.17
N MET A 286 -4.00 10.74 -2.26
CA MET A 286 -4.55 11.97 -2.83
C MET A 286 -4.79 11.84 -4.34
N ILE A 287 -3.93 11.13 -5.07
CA ILE A 287 -4.14 10.75 -6.48
C ILE A 287 -5.40 9.88 -6.59
N ALA A 288 -5.53 8.86 -5.73
CA ALA A 288 -6.70 7.98 -5.74
C ALA A 288 -8.00 8.74 -5.43
N ILE A 289 -7.98 9.69 -4.49
CA ILE A 289 -9.12 10.58 -4.20
C ILE A 289 -9.43 11.48 -5.40
N ALA A 290 -8.42 12.06 -6.06
CA ALA A 290 -8.65 12.90 -7.22
C ALA A 290 -9.33 12.11 -8.37
N LEU A 291 -8.85 10.89 -8.66
CA LEU A 291 -9.48 10.00 -9.65
C LEU A 291 -10.88 9.56 -9.23
N TRP A 292 -11.09 9.33 -7.93
CA TRP A 292 -12.40 8.98 -7.37
C TRP A 292 -13.40 10.13 -7.53
N GLU A 293 -13.05 11.34 -7.11
CA GLU A 293 -13.95 12.49 -7.06
C GLU A 293 -14.22 13.08 -8.44
N TYR A 294 -13.18 13.23 -9.26
CA TYR A 294 -13.28 14.01 -10.50
C TYR A 294 -13.46 13.16 -11.75
N CYS A 295 -12.97 11.91 -11.76
CA CYS A 295 -13.16 10.98 -12.87
C CYS A 295 -14.33 10.00 -12.67
N TYR A 296 -15.06 10.12 -11.56
CA TYR A 296 -16.08 9.13 -11.14
C TYR A 296 -15.51 7.69 -11.17
N GLY A 297 -14.24 7.56 -10.77
CA GLY A 297 -13.48 6.32 -10.81
C GLY A 297 -13.60 5.49 -9.54
N ARG A 298 -13.05 4.27 -9.60
CA ARG A 298 -12.78 3.40 -8.46
C ARG A 298 -11.38 2.79 -8.53
N THR A 299 -10.93 2.24 -7.40
CA THR A 299 -9.76 1.39 -7.31
C THR A 299 -10.11 -0.07 -7.57
N ALA A 300 -9.13 -0.86 -8.01
CA ALA A 300 -9.24 -2.30 -8.17
C ALA A 300 -7.95 -3.05 -7.84
N LEU A 301 -8.10 -4.24 -7.27
CA LEU A 301 -7.02 -5.20 -7.07
C LEU A 301 -6.97 -6.18 -8.25
N THR A 302 -5.79 -6.64 -8.67
CA THR A 302 -5.68 -7.66 -9.74
C THR A 302 -5.92 -9.09 -9.24
N GLY A 303 -5.80 -9.33 -7.94
CA GLY A 303 -5.66 -10.69 -7.39
C GLY A 303 -4.21 -11.15 -7.26
N ASP A 304 -3.25 -10.32 -7.68
CA ASP A 304 -1.82 -10.55 -7.45
C ASP A 304 -1.31 -9.80 -6.20
N VAL A 305 -0.11 -10.16 -5.79
CA VAL A 305 0.63 -9.52 -4.71
C VAL A 305 1.91 -8.88 -5.21
N VAL A 306 2.32 -7.84 -4.50
CA VAL A 306 3.67 -7.27 -4.61
C VAL A 306 4.39 -7.49 -3.28
N ILE A 307 5.68 -7.79 -3.32
CA ILE A 307 6.46 -8.22 -2.16
C ILE A 307 7.63 -7.25 -1.98
N GLN A 308 7.76 -6.71 -0.78
CA GLN A 308 8.90 -5.89 -0.39
C GLN A 308 9.85 -6.71 0.50
N PRO A 309 11.12 -6.91 0.11
CA PRO A 309 12.13 -7.39 1.04
C PRO A 309 12.44 -6.33 2.10
N LEU A 310 12.48 -6.74 3.36
CA LEU A 310 12.77 -5.91 4.52
C LEU A 310 13.94 -6.47 5.31
N GLU A 311 14.86 -5.59 5.69
CA GLU A 311 15.95 -5.88 6.61
C GLU A 311 16.04 -4.72 7.61
N ALA A 312 16.30 -5.02 8.87
CA ALA A 312 16.47 -3.97 9.88
C ALA A 312 17.80 -3.22 9.66
N GLN A 313 17.76 -1.89 9.74
CA GLN A 313 18.98 -1.08 9.59
C GLN A 313 19.87 -1.23 10.83
N ASP A 314 19.26 -1.16 12.02
CA ASP A 314 19.87 -1.48 13.30
C ASP A 314 19.19 -2.72 13.91
N GLN A 315 19.91 -3.85 13.86
CA GLN A 315 19.43 -5.12 14.40
C GLN A 315 19.13 -5.06 15.91
N GLN A 316 19.86 -4.26 16.68
CA GLN A 316 19.69 -4.11 18.13
C GLN A 316 18.43 -3.30 18.46
N ASN A 317 18.14 -2.27 17.66
CA ASN A 317 16.98 -1.39 17.85
C ASN A 317 15.81 -1.68 16.89
N SER A 318 15.84 -2.80 16.17
CA SER A 318 14.88 -3.17 15.12
C SER A 318 13.40 -3.07 15.53
N VAL A 319 13.04 -3.44 16.77
CA VAL A 319 11.65 -3.31 17.27
C VAL A 319 11.24 -1.84 17.41
N PHE A 320 12.16 -0.99 17.84
CA PHE A 320 11.91 0.45 17.93
C PHE A 320 11.77 1.07 16.53
N GLU A 321 12.56 0.63 15.55
CA GLU A 321 12.37 1.02 14.15
C GLU A 321 10.97 0.65 13.64
N TYR A 322 10.51 -0.58 13.91
CA TYR A 322 9.15 -1.02 13.58
C TYR A 322 8.09 -0.09 14.20
N CYS A 323 8.18 0.16 15.51
CA CYS A 323 7.26 1.06 16.21
C CYS A 323 7.27 2.46 15.59
N ASN A 324 8.43 3.03 15.29
CA ASN A 324 8.55 4.35 14.67
C ASN A 324 7.98 4.40 13.25
N ARG A 325 8.20 3.35 12.44
CA ARG A 325 7.58 3.23 11.11
C ARG A 325 6.06 3.24 11.22
N ARG A 326 5.48 2.42 12.10
CA ARG A 326 4.04 2.32 12.32
C ARG A 326 3.44 3.62 12.88
N VAL A 327 4.10 4.25 13.86
CA VAL A 327 3.70 5.55 14.41
C VAL A 327 3.66 6.61 13.32
N ARG A 328 4.67 6.67 12.45
CA ARG A 328 4.70 7.59 11.31
C ARG A 328 3.52 7.37 10.38
N TRP A 329 3.25 6.12 9.96
CA TRP A 329 2.12 5.82 9.08
C TRP A 329 0.77 6.19 9.69
N LEU A 330 0.59 5.95 10.99
CA LEU A 330 -0.60 6.36 11.73
C LEU A 330 -0.73 7.88 11.83
N ARG A 331 0.37 8.61 12.06
CA ARG A 331 0.35 10.08 12.08
C ARG A 331 -0.05 10.66 10.72
N VAL A 332 0.45 10.09 9.62
CA VAL A 332 0.02 10.48 8.27
C VAL A 332 -1.49 10.24 8.10
N ARG A 333 -1.97 9.03 8.42
CA ARG A 333 -3.39 8.65 8.27
C ARG A 333 -4.33 9.41 9.20
N LYS A 334 -3.88 9.83 10.39
CA LYS A 334 -4.65 10.68 11.32
C LYS A 334 -5.16 11.94 10.65
N TYR A 335 -4.39 12.53 9.73
CA TYR A 335 -4.82 13.71 8.99
C TYR A 335 -5.62 13.32 7.74
N MET A 336 -5.17 12.32 6.99
CA MET A 336 -5.79 11.96 5.70
C MET A 336 -7.15 11.26 5.84
N VAL A 337 -7.29 10.36 6.83
CA VAL A 337 -8.47 9.53 7.04
C VAL A 337 -8.72 9.40 8.56
N LEU A 338 -9.06 10.51 9.20
CA LEU A 338 -9.16 10.61 10.67
C LEU A 338 -10.13 9.59 11.27
N ALA A 339 -11.33 9.45 10.71
CA ALA A 339 -12.35 8.55 11.25
C ALA A 339 -11.88 7.09 11.28
N ALA A 340 -11.30 6.60 10.18
CA ALA A 340 -10.74 5.25 10.12
C ALA A 340 -9.55 5.08 11.09
N THR A 341 -8.70 6.12 11.22
CA THR A 341 -7.55 6.09 12.13
C THR A 341 -8.00 6.06 13.60
N LEU A 342 -9.06 6.78 13.97
CA LEU A 342 -9.58 6.80 15.34
C LEU A 342 -10.09 5.43 15.80
N VAL A 343 -10.68 4.67 14.88
CA VAL A 343 -11.24 3.35 15.18
C VAL A 343 -10.26 2.20 14.95
N GLU A 344 -9.06 2.45 14.43
CA GLU A 344 -8.05 1.41 14.16
C GLU A 344 -7.73 0.50 15.37
N PRO A 345 -7.67 0.97 16.63
CA PRO A 345 -7.45 0.06 17.75
C PRO A 345 -8.53 -1.01 17.85
N THR A 346 -9.76 -0.67 17.47
CA THR A 346 -10.91 -1.59 17.52
C THR A 346 -10.87 -2.66 16.43
N THR A 347 -9.98 -2.52 15.42
CA THR A 347 -9.76 -3.54 14.39
C THR A 347 -8.73 -4.59 14.82
N GLU A 348 -8.04 -4.39 15.94
CA GLU A 348 -7.06 -5.32 16.50
C GLU A 348 -7.72 -6.28 17.51
N SER A 349 -7.20 -7.51 17.62
CA SER A 349 -7.91 -8.63 18.26
C SER A 349 -8.24 -8.37 19.73
N ILE A 350 -7.33 -7.71 20.46
CA ILE A 350 -7.50 -7.49 21.90
C ILE A 350 -8.65 -6.52 22.16
N ILE A 351 -8.63 -5.33 21.55
CA ILE A 351 -9.67 -4.32 21.78
C ILE A 351 -11.01 -4.77 21.19
N CYS A 352 -10.99 -5.36 19.99
CA CYS A 352 -12.17 -5.93 19.37
C CYS A 352 -12.82 -6.99 20.29
N GLY A 353 -12.02 -7.93 20.81
CA GLY A 353 -12.47 -8.97 21.73
C GLY A 353 -13.01 -8.44 23.05
N LEU A 354 -12.38 -7.41 23.63
CA LEU A 354 -12.86 -6.75 24.84
C LEU A 354 -14.22 -6.10 24.60
N MET A 355 -14.39 -5.36 23.50
CA MET A 355 -15.67 -4.74 23.12
C MET A 355 -16.75 -5.78 22.86
N GLY A 356 -16.44 -6.84 22.10
CA GLY A 356 -17.39 -7.91 21.81
C GLY A 356 -17.83 -8.66 23.05
N THR A 357 -16.89 -9.01 23.94
CA THR A 357 -17.19 -9.71 25.19
C THR A 357 -18.05 -8.84 26.10
N PHE A 358 -17.68 -7.57 26.27
CA PHE A 358 -18.47 -6.62 27.04
C PHE A 358 -19.88 -6.46 26.48
N GLY A 359 -20.00 -6.26 25.16
CA GLY A 359 -21.28 -6.08 24.48
C GLY A 359 -22.20 -7.30 24.59
N MET A 360 -21.68 -8.52 24.38
CA MET A 360 -22.47 -9.74 24.53
C MET A 360 -22.90 -9.97 25.99
N CYS A 361 -22.00 -9.78 26.96
CA CYS A 361 -22.29 -10.02 28.37
C CYS A 361 -23.35 -9.08 28.93
N THR A 362 -23.24 -7.80 28.59
CA THR A 362 -24.18 -6.78 29.08
C THR A 362 -25.54 -6.90 28.41
N THR A 363 -25.59 -7.25 27.13
CA THR A 363 -26.85 -7.35 26.37
C THR A 363 -27.63 -8.63 26.68
N PHE A 364 -26.95 -9.78 26.84
CA PHE A 364 -27.64 -11.08 26.95
C PHE A 364 -27.62 -11.70 28.35
N TRP A 365 -26.61 -11.42 29.17
CA TRP A 365 -26.38 -12.14 30.43
C TRP A 365 -26.39 -11.25 31.67
N GLY A 366 -26.60 -9.94 31.53
CA GLY A 366 -26.59 -9.00 32.66
C GLY A 366 -25.24 -8.94 33.41
N THR A 367 -24.15 -9.38 32.78
CA THR A 367 -22.79 -9.37 33.33
C THR A 367 -21.90 -8.45 32.51
N THR A 368 -20.74 -8.06 33.03
CA THR A 368 -19.86 -7.11 32.32
C THR A 368 -18.80 -7.79 31.47
N PHE A 369 -18.36 -9.00 31.82
CA PHE A 369 -17.26 -9.66 31.13
C PHE A 369 -17.25 -11.17 31.32
N SER A 370 -16.80 -11.90 30.30
CA SER A 370 -16.61 -13.35 30.32
C SER A 370 -15.26 -13.71 29.70
N MET A 371 -14.34 -14.19 30.54
CA MET A 371 -13.02 -14.67 30.07
C MET A 371 -13.15 -15.78 29.02
N LYS A 372 -14.18 -16.63 29.11
CA LYS A 372 -14.39 -17.72 28.16
C LYS A 372 -14.70 -17.19 26.75
N LEU A 373 -15.56 -16.18 26.64
CA LEU A 373 -15.90 -15.57 25.34
C LEU A 373 -14.72 -14.80 24.76
N PHE A 374 -13.98 -14.08 25.61
CA PHE A 374 -12.78 -13.37 25.19
C PHE A 374 -11.70 -14.32 24.66
N LEU A 375 -11.42 -15.42 25.37
CA LEU A 375 -10.47 -16.44 24.92
C LEU A 375 -10.94 -17.16 23.65
N LEU A 376 -12.24 -17.41 23.51
CA LEU A 376 -12.80 -17.96 22.27
C LEU A 376 -12.56 -17.01 21.09
N HIS A 377 -12.87 -15.72 21.24
CA HIS A 377 -12.60 -14.70 20.23
C HIS A 377 -11.13 -14.67 19.83
N LEU A 378 -10.22 -14.54 20.81
CA LEU A 378 -8.78 -14.50 20.55
C LEU A 378 -8.30 -15.77 19.84
N THR A 379 -8.84 -16.93 20.21
CA THR A 379 -8.51 -18.22 19.58
C THR A 379 -8.97 -18.26 18.13
N CYS A 380 -10.21 -17.84 17.84
CA CYS A 380 -10.73 -17.74 16.48
C CYS A 380 -9.91 -16.78 15.63
N TRP A 381 -9.54 -15.62 16.19
CA TRP A 381 -8.73 -14.61 15.51
C TRP A 381 -7.31 -15.12 15.21
N LEU A 382 -6.69 -15.78 16.18
CA LEU A 382 -5.37 -16.41 16.05
C LEU A 382 -5.37 -17.48 14.94
N ILE A 383 -6.38 -18.35 14.90
CA ILE A 383 -6.52 -19.39 13.88
C ILE A 383 -6.70 -18.76 12.49
N ALA A 384 -7.54 -17.72 12.37
CA ALA A 384 -7.74 -17.02 11.11
C ALA A 384 -6.45 -16.33 10.62
N ASP A 385 -5.73 -15.65 11.51
CA ASP A 385 -4.44 -15.02 11.19
C ASP A 385 -3.38 -16.04 10.80
N TYR A 386 -3.34 -17.18 11.49
CA TYR A 386 -2.44 -18.28 11.15
C TYR A 386 -2.76 -18.86 9.77
N ASP A 387 -4.02 -19.20 9.49
CA ASP A 387 -4.41 -19.71 8.17
C ASP A 387 -4.06 -18.71 7.07
N GLN A 388 -4.45 -17.44 7.24
CA GLN A 388 -4.17 -16.36 6.30
C GLN A 388 -2.67 -16.21 6.04
N TYR A 389 -1.86 -16.17 7.09
CA TYR A 389 -0.41 -16.09 6.97
C TYR A 389 0.13 -17.24 6.11
N TYR A 390 -0.28 -18.48 6.39
CA TYR A 390 0.18 -19.65 5.63
C TYR A 390 -0.34 -19.68 4.18
N ARG A 391 -1.53 -19.13 3.90
CA ARG A 391 -2.03 -18.98 2.52
C ARG A 391 -1.12 -18.07 1.69
N TRP A 392 -0.67 -16.95 2.24
CA TRP A 392 0.27 -16.06 1.55
C TRP A 392 1.58 -16.76 1.23
N ILE A 393 2.11 -17.51 2.20
CA ILE A 393 3.35 -18.24 1.98
C ILE A 393 3.18 -19.36 0.95
N GLU A 394 2.05 -20.07 0.98
CA GLU A 394 1.73 -21.07 -0.04
C GLU A 394 1.61 -20.45 -1.44
N ASN A 395 0.97 -19.29 -1.56
CA ASN A 395 0.92 -18.52 -2.80
C ASN A 395 2.34 -18.20 -3.32
N ILE A 396 3.19 -17.65 -2.45
CA ILE A 396 4.58 -17.32 -2.81
C ILE A 396 5.39 -18.59 -3.14
N ASN A 397 5.13 -19.72 -2.48
CA ASN A 397 5.81 -20.99 -2.76
C ASN A 397 5.39 -21.63 -4.08
N ARG A 398 4.14 -21.45 -4.50
CA ARG A 398 3.63 -21.92 -5.80
C ARG A 398 4.10 -21.06 -6.97
N THR A 399 4.71 -19.91 -6.70
CA THR A 399 5.34 -19.07 -7.72
C THR A 399 6.57 -19.78 -8.30
N GLY A 400 6.56 -20.03 -9.60
CA GLY A 400 7.64 -20.75 -10.29
C GLY A 400 8.97 -19.99 -10.32
N CYS A 401 9.06 -18.92 -11.13
CA CYS A 401 10.29 -18.14 -11.29
C CYS A 401 10.40 -17.08 -10.19
N LYS A 402 11.05 -17.43 -9.08
CA LYS A 402 11.27 -16.52 -7.95
C LYS A 402 12.76 -16.32 -7.63
N PRO A 403 13.18 -15.09 -7.22
CA PRO A 403 14.55 -14.81 -6.84
C PRO A 403 14.94 -15.63 -5.59
N HIS A 404 16.24 -15.84 -5.39
CA HIS A 404 16.76 -16.71 -4.32
C HIS A 404 16.27 -16.32 -2.92
N TRP A 405 16.23 -15.02 -2.61
CA TRP A 405 15.71 -14.52 -1.32
C TRP A 405 14.23 -14.84 -1.08
N LEU A 406 13.45 -15.09 -2.16
CA LEU A 406 12.05 -15.49 -2.08
C LEU A 406 11.87 -17.03 -2.02
N GLN A 407 12.93 -17.80 -2.27
CA GLN A 407 12.91 -19.27 -2.17
C GLN A 407 12.99 -19.73 -0.72
N ASN A 408 13.70 -18.99 0.14
CA ASN A 408 13.97 -19.34 1.53
C ASN A 408 12.91 -18.78 2.51
N ILE A 409 11.66 -18.65 2.06
CA ILE A 409 10.60 -18.03 2.85
C ILE A 409 10.01 -19.00 3.89
N ALA A 410 9.88 -18.50 5.12
CA ALA A 410 9.27 -19.21 6.24
C ALA A 410 7.81 -19.63 5.97
N PRO A 411 7.55 -20.95 5.93
CA PRO A 411 7.20 -21.63 7.15
C PRO A 411 8.08 -22.86 7.39
N ASN A 412 8.97 -23.19 6.44
CA ASN A 412 9.82 -24.37 6.52
C ASN A 412 10.91 -24.20 7.58
N GLU A 413 11.30 -22.96 7.89
CA GLU A 413 12.32 -22.65 8.90
C GLU A 413 11.76 -22.05 10.21
N ARG A 414 10.56 -21.44 10.18
CA ARG A 414 10.00 -20.77 11.37
C ARG A 414 9.08 -21.69 12.16
N SER A 415 9.49 -22.03 13.37
CA SER A 415 8.65 -22.82 14.28
C SER A 415 7.33 -22.11 14.62
N LYS A 416 6.27 -22.88 14.84
CA LYS A 416 4.96 -22.37 15.28
C LYS A 416 5.06 -21.51 16.54
N SER A 417 5.98 -21.87 17.45
CA SER A 417 6.25 -21.12 18.68
C SER A 417 6.80 -19.71 18.39
N LYS A 418 7.77 -19.59 17.47
CA LYS A 418 8.31 -18.29 17.06
C LYS A 418 7.26 -17.44 16.37
N TRP A 419 6.45 -18.04 15.49
CA TRP A 419 5.33 -17.34 14.85
C TRP A 419 4.36 -16.77 15.89
N LEU A 420 3.96 -17.60 16.88
CA LEU A 420 3.07 -17.18 17.96
C LEU A 420 3.67 -16.06 18.81
N GLN A 421 4.97 -16.11 19.11
CA GLN A 421 5.66 -15.04 19.83
C GLN A 421 5.58 -13.71 19.09
N ILE A 422 5.86 -13.70 17.78
CA ILE A 422 5.81 -12.47 16.97
C ILE A 422 4.36 -11.97 16.82
N TRP A 423 3.40 -12.87 16.64
CA TRP A 423 1.98 -12.52 16.59
C TRP A 423 1.52 -11.85 17.90
N LEU A 424 1.85 -12.44 19.06
CA LEU A 424 1.55 -11.87 20.38
C LEU A 424 2.20 -10.50 20.57
N MET A 425 3.49 -10.36 20.21
CA MET A 425 4.18 -9.08 20.28
C MET A 425 3.50 -8.01 19.43
N ARG A 426 3.06 -8.35 18.21
CA ARG A 426 2.34 -7.43 17.32
C ARG A 426 1.02 -6.97 17.94
N GLU A 427 0.21 -7.89 18.45
CA GLU A 427 -1.07 -7.58 19.10
C GLU A 427 -0.88 -6.68 20.34
N ILE A 428 0.15 -6.95 21.15
CA ILE A 428 0.48 -6.13 22.33
C ILE A 428 0.93 -4.71 21.93
N PHE A 429 1.74 -4.57 20.89
CA PHE A 429 2.25 -3.26 20.46
C PHE A 429 1.23 -2.39 19.71
N ALA A 430 0.15 -2.97 19.18
CA ALA A 430 -0.79 -2.24 18.33
C ALA A 430 -1.40 -1.01 19.02
N LEU A 431 -1.92 -1.16 20.25
CA LEU A 431 -2.52 -0.05 21.01
C LEU A 431 -1.47 1.00 21.45
N PRO A 432 -0.33 0.64 22.07
CA PRO A 432 0.72 1.60 22.40
C PRO A 432 1.23 2.42 21.22
N ILE A 433 1.43 1.79 20.05
CA ILE A 433 1.82 2.47 18.81
C ILE A 433 0.74 3.48 18.41
N TRP A 434 -0.54 3.08 18.45
CA TRP A 434 -1.64 3.98 18.15
C TRP A 434 -1.69 5.18 19.08
N VAL A 435 -1.58 4.97 20.40
CA VAL A 435 -1.55 6.07 21.39
C VAL A 435 -0.38 7.02 21.11
N ALA A 436 0.83 6.49 20.89
CA ALA A 436 2.01 7.29 20.58
C ALA A 436 1.87 8.10 19.27
N ALA A 437 1.15 7.55 18.29
CA ALA A 437 0.83 8.26 17.05
C ALA A 437 -0.18 9.38 17.30
N MET A 438 -1.26 9.11 18.03
CA MET A 438 -2.32 10.08 18.29
C MET A 438 -1.89 11.26 19.16
N CYS A 439 -0.99 11.03 20.12
CA CYS A 439 -0.41 12.09 20.95
C CYS A 439 0.61 12.97 20.21
N GLY A 440 1.18 12.49 19.10
CA GLY A 440 2.19 13.23 18.33
C GLY A 440 1.61 13.99 17.13
N HIS A 441 2.34 15.02 16.71
CA HIS A 441 1.98 15.85 15.55
C HIS A 441 3.08 15.93 14.49
N THR A 442 4.32 15.63 14.86
CA THR A 442 5.49 15.71 13.98
C THR A 442 5.82 14.35 13.37
N ILE A 443 6.34 14.36 12.15
CA ILE A 443 6.70 13.16 11.40
C ILE A 443 8.14 13.31 10.94
N ASN A 444 9.00 12.35 11.29
CA ASN A 444 10.34 12.30 10.71
C ASN A 444 10.24 11.56 9.36
N TRP A 445 10.71 12.20 8.29
CA TRP A 445 10.79 11.59 6.99
C TRP A 445 12.15 11.88 6.35
N ARG A 446 12.87 10.80 5.99
CA ARG A 446 14.23 10.85 5.42
C ARG A 446 15.19 11.70 6.28
N GLY A 447 15.05 11.63 7.60
CA GLY A 447 15.90 12.34 8.57
C GLY A 447 15.45 13.75 8.93
N LYS A 448 14.39 14.27 8.28
CA LYS A 448 13.89 15.63 8.48
C LYS A 448 12.53 15.65 9.20
N PRO A 449 12.30 16.57 10.15
CA PRO A 449 11.01 16.71 10.82
C PRO A 449 10.02 17.49 9.94
N PHE A 450 8.79 16.97 9.82
CA PHE A 450 7.68 17.60 9.12
C PHE A 450 6.46 17.72 10.03
N MET A 451 5.63 18.72 9.76
CA MET A 451 4.28 18.87 10.30
C MET A 451 3.26 18.78 9.17
N ILE A 452 2.19 18.00 9.37
CA ILE A 452 1.07 17.92 8.44
C ILE A 452 0.04 18.99 8.80
N LYS A 453 -0.36 19.79 7.81
CA LYS A 453 -1.35 20.86 7.91
C LYS A 453 -2.77 20.31 7.74
N LYS A 454 -3.78 21.14 8.01
CA LYS A 454 -5.20 20.77 7.87
C LYS A 454 -5.59 20.42 6.43
N ASP A 455 -4.95 21.05 5.46
CA ASP A 455 -5.10 20.78 4.02
C ASP A 455 -4.38 19.50 3.56
N LEU A 456 -3.82 18.70 4.48
CA LEU A 456 -3.01 17.50 4.22
C LEU A 456 -1.63 17.76 3.62
N SER A 457 -1.27 19.02 3.35
CA SER A 457 0.07 19.36 2.91
C SER A 457 1.08 19.23 4.06
N ALA A 458 2.36 19.04 3.73
CA ALA A 458 3.43 19.04 4.72
C ALA A 458 4.26 20.33 4.69
N SER A 459 4.74 20.73 5.85
CA SER A 459 5.80 21.73 5.99
C SER A 459 6.93 21.17 6.82
N GLU A 460 8.17 21.34 6.35
CA GLU A 460 9.38 21.07 7.14
C GLU A 460 9.40 22.01 8.36
N LEU A 461 9.85 21.49 9.51
CA LEU A 461 9.92 22.24 10.78
C LEU A 461 11.25 22.93 11.00
#